data_AF-A0A0K1P8R9-F1
#
_entry.id   AF-A0A0K1P8R9-F1
#
_cell.length_a   1.000
_cell.length_b   1.000
_cell.length_c   1.000
_cell.angle_alpha   90.00
_cell.angle_beta   90.00
_cell.angle_gamma   90.00
#
_symmetry.space_group_name_H-M   'P 1'
#
loop_
_entity.id
_entity.type
_entity.pdbx_description
1 polymer ?
#
loop_
_entity_poly.entity_id
_entity_poly.type
_entity_poly.pdbx_seq_one_letter_code
_entity_poly.pdbx_strand_id
1 'polypeptide(L)'
;MTTPLFDDLQDILAEERSPDALKKGLAALAGAFRPRSSFAVVHDVAFDRLNVALARGRSDPRVKACSPGEGAIGRSFADKAQVVEKDGALVAVPMVARGEAVGVLAMVGGIFAQPTGPSADELALVQAIANACGAALDMGRTRAELERRTRELETANTRLSEGDRTRDALLSHISHELRTPLTTIKGYLAMGLKGRLGELSEKQLSVIGICDRNADRLLRLINDLLLTARLEAGQMTLDPKALGLRSVLQEAVQFLAGDAETARVELSVEAPEGEVFIRGNRDRLVEGFMHLLERGLRGRRDGEHITLTLLPSGRSASVQLLLSGIQLPPPSSLGSSRRSAPTAAPPASGSRSRGGSSSSTAATCGRSRIRRVCASPCSSRSSPAPSPPARWRGRRARARSSWSRTTTTAATASWSTSRPRASR
;
A
#
# COMPACT_ATOMS: atom_id res chain seq x y z
N MET A 1 -19.84 -37.14 -39.77
CA MET A 1 -18.56 -37.45 -39.08
C MET A 1 -18.02 -36.25 -38.26
N THR A 2 -18.83 -35.23 -37.97
CA THR A 2 -18.39 -33.94 -37.39
C THR A 2 -18.41 -33.87 -35.85
N THR A 3 -19.16 -34.74 -35.18
CA THR A 3 -19.29 -34.75 -33.71
C THR A 3 -18.03 -35.17 -32.93
N PRO A 4 -17.33 -36.29 -33.26
CA PRO A 4 -16.22 -36.77 -32.42
C PRO A 4 -15.00 -35.83 -32.40
N LEU A 5 -14.81 -35.06 -33.46
CA LEU A 5 -13.68 -34.15 -33.62
C LEU A 5 -13.86 -32.84 -32.84
N PHE A 6 -15.10 -32.41 -32.68
CA PHE A 6 -15.43 -31.25 -31.87
C PHE A 6 -15.21 -31.56 -30.39
N ASP A 7 -15.57 -32.77 -29.95
CA ASP A 7 -15.31 -33.27 -28.60
C ASP A 7 -13.79 -33.37 -28.33
N ASP A 8 -13.01 -33.89 -29.28
CA ASP A 8 -11.55 -33.92 -29.19
C ASP A 8 -10.92 -32.51 -28.99
N LEU A 9 -11.45 -31.49 -29.68
CA LEU A 9 -10.97 -30.12 -29.54
C LEU A 9 -11.34 -29.51 -28.17
N GLN A 10 -12.55 -29.78 -27.68
CA GLN A 10 -12.95 -29.36 -26.33
C GLN A 10 -12.09 -30.02 -25.26
N ASP A 11 -11.78 -31.31 -25.41
CA ASP A 11 -10.96 -32.06 -24.48
C ASP A 11 -9.50 -31.59 -24.44
N ILE A 12 -8.95 -31.09 -25.56
CA ILE A 12 -7.62 -30.46 -25.61
C ILE A 12 -7.64 -29.11 -24.88
N LEU A 13 -8.69 -28.30 -25.09
CA LEU A 13 -8.82 -26.98 -24.46
C LEU A 13 -9.14 -27.07 -22.96
N ALA A 14 -9.79 -28.15 -22.52
CA ALA A 14 -10.11 -28.41 -21.12
C ALA A 14 -8.89 -28.90 -20.32
N GLU A 15 -7.79 -29.27 -20.98
CA GLU A 15 -6.63 -29.84 -20.31
C GLU A 15 -5.77 -28.78 -19.64
N GLU A 16 -5.58 -28.90 -18.33
CA GLU A 16 -4.87 -27.88 -17.53
C GLU A 16 -3.34 -27.96 -17.67
N ARG A 17 -2.82 -29.08 -18.18
CA ARG A 17 -1.39 -29.35 -18.30
C ARG A 17 -0.93 -29.33 -19.75
N SER A 18 0.05 -28.48 -20.04
CA SER A 18 0.69 -28.34 -21.35
C SER A 18 1.11 -29.67 -22.03
N PRO A 19 1.71 -30.66 -21.34
CA PRO A 19 2.09 -31.93 -21.96
C PRO A 19 0.88 -32.81 -22.32
N ASP A 20 -0.22 -32.71 -21.57
CA ASP A 20 -1.38 -33.55 -21.75
C ASP A 20 -2.26 -33.02 -22.89
N ALA A 21 -2.35 -31.70 -23.06
CA ALA A 21 -2.96 -31.06 -24.22
C ALA A 21 -2.26 -31.49 -25.53
N LEU A 22 -0.93 -31.52 -25.53
CA LEU A 22 -0.15 -32.02 -26.68
C LEU A 22 -0.38 -33.51 -26.96
N LYS A 23 -0.46 -34.35 -25.92
CA LYS A 23 -0.77 -35.78 -26.09
C LYS A 23 -2.13 -36.00 -26.73
N LYS A 24 -3.15 -35.28 -26.26
CA LYS A 24 -4.51 -35.31 -26.82
C LYS A 24 -4.53 -34.82 -28.27
N GLY A 25 -3.85 -33.70 -28.56
CA GLY A 25 -3.67 -33.20 -29.92
C GLY A 25 -3.04 -34.21 -30.87
N LEU A 26 -1.94 -34.86 -30.47
CA LEU A 26 -1.32 -35.92 -31.28
C LEU A 26 -2.22 -37.17 -31.40
N ALA A 27 -3.04 -37.49 -30.40
CA ALA A 27 -3.99 -38.59 -30.47
C ALA A 27 -5.13 -38.31 -31.46
N ALA A 28 -5.69 -37.08 -31.45
CA ALA A 28 -6.69 -36.62 -32.40
C ALA A 28 -6.15 -36.67 -33.85
N LEU A 29 -4.92 -36.20 -34.08
CA LEU A 29 -4.25 -36.32 -35.38
C LEU A 29 -4.07 -37.79 -35.81
N ALA A 30 -3.70 -38.67 -34.87
CA ALA A 30 -3.53 -40.09 -35.15
C ALA A 30 -4.85 -40.77 -35.55
N GLY A 31 -5.95 -40.42 -34.87
CA GLY A 31 -7.29 -40.93 -35.15
C GLY A 31 -7.84 -40.44 -36.50
N ALA A 32 -7.69 -39.15 -36.78
CA ALA A 32 -8.25 -38.52 -37.97
C ALA A 32 -7.50 -38.84 -39.26
N PHE A 33 -6.15 -38.86 -39.22
CA PHE A 33 -5.33 -38.86 -40.44
C PHE A 33 -4.37 -40.04 -40.57
N ARG A 34 -4.23 -40.85 -39.50
CA ARG A 34 -3.33 -42.01 -39.44
C ARG A 34 -1.92 -41.75 -40.03
N PRO A 35 -1.23 -40.67 -39.64
CA PRO A 35 0.14 -40.43 -40.06
C PRO A 35 1.05 -41.56 -39.57
N ARG A 36 2.17 -41.77 -40.26
CA ARG A 36 3.21 -42.72 -39.82
C ARG A 36 3.87 -42.24 -38.52
N SER A 37 4.05 -40.93 -38.40
CA SER A 37 4.46 -40.28 -37.16
C SER A 37 3.96 -38.84 -37.07
N SER A 38 3.74 -38.38 -35.85
CA SER A 38 3.31 -37.02 -35.54
C SER A 38 4.11 -36.48 -34.36
N PHE A 39 4.42 -35.19 -34.38
CA PHE A 39 5.32 -34.54 -33.45
C PHE A 39 4.75 -33.20 -33.00
N ALA A 40 4.91 -32.89 -31.73
CA ALA A 40 4.72 -31.55 -31.19
C ALA A 40 6.08 -30.95 -30.89
N VAL A 41 6.40 -29.87 -31.60
CA VAL A 41 7.62 -29.10 -31.43
C VAL A 41 7.24 -27.80 -30.72
N VAL A 42 7.92 -27.47 -29.63
CA VAL A 42 7.62 -26.29 -28.81
C VAL A 42 8.81 -25.35 -28.83
N HIS A 43 8.54 -24.05 -28.88
CA HIS A 43 9.57 -23.02 -28.81
C HIS A 43 10.04 -22.82 -27.37
N ASP A 44 11.35 -22.98 -27.19
CA ASP A 44 12.07 -22.57 -26.00
C ASP A 44 12.57 -21.14 -26.18
N VAL A 45 11.90 -20.23 -25.49
CA VAL A 45 12.16 -18.78 -25.56
C VAL A 45 13.54 -18.43 -25.00
N ALA A 46 14.09 -19.22 -24.06
CA ALA A 46 15.35 -18.89 -23.40
C ALA A 46 16.56 -19.09 -24.33
N PHE A 47 16.47 -20.09 -25.22
CA PHE A 47 17.56 -20.45 -26.15
C PHE A 47 17.23 -20.12 -27.61
N ASP A 48 16.04 -19.56 -27.86
CA ASP A 48 15.47 -19.32 -29.19
C ASP A 48 15.54 -20.55 -30.11
N ARG A 49 15.08 -21.69 -29.60
CA ARG A 49 15.13 -22.98 -30.31
C ARG A 49 13.80 -23.71 -30.27
N LEU A 50 13.54 -24.45 -31.34
CA LEU A 50 12.41 -25.37 -31.44
C LEU A 50 12.86 -26.76 -31.00
N ASN A 51 12.24 -27.28 -29.97
CA ASN A 51 12.56 -28.60 -29.40
C ASN A 51 11.37 -29.54 -29.56
N VAL A 52 11.63 -30.80 -29.90
CA VAL A 52 10.59 -31.83 -29.96
C VAL A 52 10.14 -32.12 -28.53
N ALA A 53 8.95 -31.64 -28.17
CA ALA A 53 8.38 -31.82 -26.84
C ALA A 53 7.67 -33.18 -26.71
N LEU A 54 7.07 -33.65 -27.80
CA LEU A 54 6.36 -34.93 -27.84
C LEU A 54 6.40 -35.54 -29.24
N ALA A 55 6.44 -36.86 -29.31
CA ALA A 55 6.37 -37.62 -30.55
C ALA A 55 5.44 -38.82 -30.38
N ARG A 56 4.72 -39.19 -31.45
CA ARG A 56 3.91 -40.40 -31.56
C ARG A 56 4.24 -41.08 -32.88
N GLY A 57 4.68 -42.34 -32.83
CA GLY A 57 5.13 -43.09 -34.01
C GLY A 57 6.66 -43.18 -34.11
N ARG A 58 7.17 -43.54 -35.30
CA ARG A 58 8.62 -43.68 -35.52
C ARG A 58 9.30 -42.31 -35.62
N SER A 59 10.50 -42.19 -35.05
CA SER A 59 11.37 -41.04 -35.27
C SER A 59 11.63 -40.85 -36.76
N ASP A 60 11.66 -39.59 -37.20
CA ASP A 60 11.95 -39.20 -38.58
C ASP A 60 13.07 -38.14 -38.57
N PRO A 61 14.16 -38.32 -39.33
CA PRO A 61 15.30 -37.40 -39.31
C PRO A 61 14.97 -35.98 -39.78
N ARG A 62 13.82 -35.79 -40.46
CA ARG A 62 13.31 -34.47 -40.86
C ARG A 62 12.72 -33.68 -39.69
N VAL A 63 12.37 -34.35 -38.59
CA VAL A 63 11.79 -33.72 -37.40
C VAL A 63 12.78 -33.79 -36.24
N LYS A 64 13.55 -32.71 -36.09
CA LYS A 64 14.58 -32.56 -35.05
C LYS A 64 14.57 -31.15 -34.48
N ALA A 65 15.29 -30.96 -33.37
CA ALA A 65 15.48 -29.63 -32.81
C ALA A 65 16.17 -28.71 -33.83
N CYS A 66 15.60 -27.55 -34.07
CA CYS A 66 16.02 -26.61 -35.11
C CYS A 66 15.85 -25.17 -34.63
N SER A 67 16.41 -24.22 -35.37
CA SER A 67 16.20 -22.80 -35.13
C SER A 67 14.95 -22.31 -35.88
N PRO A 68 14.30 -21.22 -35.43
CA PRO A 68 13.30 -20.53 -36.24
C PRO A 68 13.82 -20.24 -37.66
N GLY A 69 13.00 -20.50 -38.68
CA GLY A 69 13.36 -20.37 -40.11
C GLY A 69 14.12 -21.56 -40.72
N GLU A 70 14.62 -22.50 -39.92
CA GLU A 70 15.41 -23.64 -40.40
C GLU A 70 14.54 -24.87 -40.73
N GLY A 71 14.63 -25.37 -41.97
CA GLY A 71 13.83 -26.52 -42.43
C GLY A 71 12.32 -26.24 -42.46
N ALA A 72 11.49 -27.26 -42.75
CA ALA A 72 10.04 -27.08 -42.80
C ALA A 72 9.42 -26.60 -41.47
N ILE A 73 9.90 -27.15 -40.36
CA ILE A 73 9.37 -26.84 -39.02
C ILE A 73 9.75 -25.42 -38.62
N GLY A 74 11.02 -25.03 -38.78
CA GLY A 74 11.47 -23.69 -38.47
C GLY A 74 10.78 -22.63 -39.34
N ARG A 75 10.60 -22.88 -40.65
CA ARG A 75 9.84 -21.98 -41.53
C ARG A 75 8.39 -21.86 -41.11
N SER A 76 7.72 -22.99 -40.81
CA SER A 76 6.32 -22.96 -40.36
C SER A 76 6.14 -22.12 -39.09
N PHE A 77 7.07 -22.24 -38.15
CA PHE A 77 7.10 -21.42 -36.94
C PHE A 77 7.33 -19.92 -37.24
N ALA A 78 8.38 -19.60 -38.01
CA ALA A 78 8.79 -18.22 -38.27
C ALA A 78 7.76 -17.46 -39.12
N ASP A 79 7.23 -18.10 -40.16
CA ASP A 79 6.29 -17.50 -41.10
C ASP A 79 4.85 -17.54 -40.57
N LYS A 80 4.61 -18.23 -39.45
CA LYS A 80 3.28 -18.51 -38.88
C LYS A 80 2.32 -19.10 -39.94
N ALA A 81 2.88 -19.91 -40.83
CA ALA A 81 2.19 -20.47 -41.98
C ALA A 81 2.40 -21.99 -42.05
N GLN A 82 1.47 -22.67 -42.72
CA GLN A 82 1.59 -24.09 -42.98
C GLN A 82 2.68 -24.35 -44.02
N VAL A 83 3.51 -25.37 -43.79
CA VAL A 83 4.56 -25.78 -44.71
C VAL A 83 4.35 -27.24 -45.06
N VAL A 84 4.27 -27.53 -46.36
CA VAL A 84 4.19 -28.88 -46.91
C VAL A 84 5.44 -29.11 -47.76
N GLU A 85 6.25 -30.12 -47.42
CA GLU A 85 7.46 -30.47 -48.19
C GLU A 85 7.16 -31.44 -49.34
N LYS A 86 8.12 -31.54 -50.30
CA LYS A 86 7.97 -32.26 -51.58
C LYS A 86 7.37 -33.67 -51.40
N ASP A 87 6.48 -34.02 -52.32
CA ASP A 87 5.61 -35.22 -52.35
C ASP A 87 4.60 -35.33 -51.18
N GLY A 88 4.36 -34.24 -50.43
CA GLY A 88 3.37 -34.18 -49.35
C GLY A 88 3.77 -34.95 -48.08
N ALA A 89 4.95 -35.57 -48.08
CA ALA A 89 5.34 -36.53 -47.05
C ALA A 89 5.61 -35.93 -45.66
N LEU A 90 5.70 -34.60 -45.54
CA LEU A 90 5.81 -33.87 -44.28
C LEU A 90 4.90 -32.63 -44.32
N VAL A 91 4.05 -32.49 -43.31
CA VAL A 91 3.20 -31.31 -43.08
C VAL A 91 3.56 -30.72 -41.74
N ALA A 92 3.90 -29.43 -41.72
CA ALA A 92 4.19 -28.64 -40.53
C ALA A 92 3.16 -27.51 -40.41
N VAL A 93 2.53 -27.43 -39.25
CA VAL A 93 1.44 -26.49 -38.97
C VAL A 93 1.74 -25.73 -37.68
N PRO A 94 1.73 -24.39 -37.69
CA PRO A 94 2.09 -23.61 -36.52
C PRO A 94 0.99 -23.71 -35.45
N MET A 95 1.41 -23.88 -34.21
CA MET A 95 0.55 -23.70 -33.04
C MET A 95 0.58 -22.23 -32.68
N VAL A 96 -0.49 -21.49 -33.02
CA VAL A 96 -0.56 -20.04 -32.79
C VAL A 96 -1.45 -19.74 -31.59
N ALA A 97 -0.93 -18.94 -30.66
CA ALA A 97 -1.68 -18.39 -29.53
C ALA A 97 -1.49 -16.87 -29.48
N ARG A 98 -2.59 -16.12 -29.35
CA ARG A 98 -2.58 -14.64 -29.32
C ARG A 98 -1.82 -13.97 -30.48
N GLY A 99 -1.81 -14.61 -31.65
CA GLY A 99 -1.10 -14.12 -32.84
C GLY A 99 0.40 -14.44 -32.87
N GLU A 100 0.93 -15.14 -31.87
CA GLU A 100 2.32 -15.61 -31.82
C GLU A 100 2.40 -17.13 -31.96
N ALA A 101 3.41 -17.62 -32.69
CA ALA A 101 3.67 -19.06 -32.75
C ALA A 101 4.32 -19.50 -31.43
N VAL A 102 3.72 -20.48 -30.77
CA VAL A 102 4.28 -21.10 -29.55
C VAL A 102 4.95 -22.44 -29.83
N GLY A 103 4.77 -22.96 -31.04
CA GLY A 103 5.39 -24.19 -31.53
C GLY A 103 4.80 -24.62 -32.87
N VAL A 104 5.03 -25.87 -33.25
CA VAL A 104 4.61 -26.47 -34.53
C VAL A 104 4.15 -27.90 -34.28
N LEU A 105 3.00 -28.27 -34.86
CA LEU A 105 2.62 -29.68 -35.05
C LEU A 105 3.15 -30.14 -36.39
N ALA A 106 3.91 -31.23 -36.38
CA ALA A 106 4.45 -31.84 -37.60
C ALA A 106 3.92 -33.25 -37.76
N MET A 107 3.61 -33.64 -39.00
CA MET A 107 3.14 -34.98 -39.33
C MET A 107 3.87 -35.50 -40.55
N VAL A 108 4.16 -36.80 -40.53
CA VAL A 108 4.90 -37.50 -41.58
C VAL A 108 4.08 -38.69 -42.07
N GLY A 109 3.95 -38.82 -43.40
CA GLY A 109 3.29 -39.96 -44.05
C GLY A 109 1.78 -40.02 -43.84
N GLY A 110 1.15 -41.15 -44.16
CA GLY A 110 -0.32 -41.30 -44.13
C GLY A 110 -0.97 -40.71 -45.38
N ILE A 111 -2.16 -40.14 -45.24
CA ILE A 111 -2.87 -39.44 -46.33
C ILE A 111 -2.04 -38.30 -46.95
N PHE A 112 -1.09 -37.75 -46.18
CA PHE A 112 -0.27 -36.62 -46.59
C PHE A 112 0.76 -37.01 -47.66
N ALA A 113 1.22 -38.27 -47.71
CA ALA A 113 2.19 -38.75 -48.69
C ALA A 113 1.56 -39.19 -50.04
N GLN A 114 0.28 -38.88 -50.27
CA GLN A 114 -0.37 -39.15 -51.54
C GLN A 114 0.07 -38.11 -52.60
N PRO A 115 0.07 -38.46 -53.91
CA PRO A 115 0.52 -37.56 -54.97
C PRO A 115 -0.21 -36.22 -55.03
N THR A 116 -1.48 -36.20 -54.59
CA THR A 116 -2.33 -35.02 -54.52
C THR A 116 -2.08 -34.15 -53.28
N GLY A 117 -1.35 -34.66 -52.28
CA GLY A 117 -1.20 -34.02 -50.98
C GLY A 117 -2.52 -33.91 -50.19
N PRO A 118 -2.51 -33.24 -49.03
CA PRO A 118 -3.72 -32.99 -48.26
C PRO A 118 -4.63 -31.96 -48.93
N SER A 119 -5.94 -32.17 -48.79
CA SER A 119 -6.97 -31.20 -49.17
C SER A 119 -6.97 -29.97 -48.25
N ALA A 120 -7.60 -28.89 -48.72
CA ALA A 120 -7.76 -27.66 -47.94
C ALA A 120 -8.51 -27.90 -46.61
N ASP A 121 -9.52 -28.78 -46.61
CA ASP A 121 -10.31 -29.11 -45.43
C ASP A 121 -9.49 -29.89 -44.39
N GLU A 122 -8.63 -30.82 -44.85
CA GLU A 122 -7.73 -31.57 -43.98
C GLU A 122 -6.68 -30.65 -43.35
N LEU A 123 -6.09 -29.74 -44.14
CA LEU A 123 -5.17 -28.73 -43.62
C LEU A 123 -5.83 -27.76 -42.63
N ALA A 124 -7.08 -27.34 -42.91
CA ALA A 124 -7.85 -26.52 -41.99
C ALA A 124 -8.11 -27.24 -40.66
N LEU A 125 -8.37 -28.55 -40.72
CA LEU A 125 -8.58 -29.35 -39.51
C LEU A 125 -7.29 -29.51 -38.68
N VAL A 126 -6.15 -29.78 -39.33
CA VAL A 126 -4.86 -29.84 -38.64
C VAL A 126 -4.54 -28.49 -37.99
N GLN A 127 -4.85 -27.38 -38.66
CA GLN A 127 -4.71 -26.04 -38.10
C GLN A 127 -5.59 -25.81 -36.88
N ALA A 128 -6.83 -26.30 -36.89
CA ALA A 128 -7.72 -26.20 -35.73
C ALA A 128 -7.13 -26.94 -34.51
N ILE A 129 -6.60 -28.14 -34.70
CA ILE A 129 -5.93 -28.91 -33.64
C ILE A 129 -4.65 -28.18 -33.17
N ALA A 130 -3.86 -27.64 -34.10
CA ALA A 130 -2.66 -26.87 -33.78
C ALA A 130 -2.98 -25.60 -32.96
N ASN A 131 -4.04 -24.89 -33.31
CA ASN A 131 -4.49 -23.72 -32.57
C ASN A 131 -5.01 -24.08 -31.17
N ALA A 132 -5.76 -25.18 -31.02
CA ALA A 132 -6.21 -25.66 -29.72
C ALA A 132 -5.03 -26.04 -28.81
N CYS A 133 -4.05 -26.77 -29.34
CA CYS A 133 -2.80 -27.07 -28.64
C CYS A 133 -2.03 -25.78 -28.27
N GLY A 134 -1.92 -24.83 -29.20
CA GLY A 134 -1.27 -23.54 -28.97
C GLY A 134 -1.93 -22.75 -27.83
N ALA A 135 -3.25 -22.66 -27.83
CA ALA A 135 -4.02 -22.00 -26.79
C ALA A 135 -3.80 -22.66 -25.41
N ALA A 136 -3.86 -23.99 -25.33
CA ALA A 136 -3.63 -24.72 -24.08
C ALA A 136 -2.20 -24.54 -23.54
N LEU A 137 -1.18 -24.51 -24.43
CA LEU A 137 0.20 -24.22 -24.06
C LEU A 137 0.37 -22.80 -23.49
N ASP A 138 -0.24 -21.80 -24.11
CA ASP A 138 -0.20 -20.40 -23.65
C ASP A 138 -0.90 -20.23 -22.29
N MET A 139 -2.07 -20.87 -22.12
CA MET A 139 -2.79 -20.85 -20.85
C MET A 139 -1.98 -21.49 -19.72
N GLY A 140 -1.36 -22.65 -19.96
CA GLY A 140 -0.50 -23.31 -18.98
C GLY A 140 0.70 -22.45 -18.56
N ARG A 141 1.38 -21.83 -19.53
CA ARG A 141 2.51 -20.90 -19.27
C ARG A 141 2.06 -19.68 -18.45
N THR A 142 0.97 -19.04 -18.85
CA THR A 142 0.43 -17.86 -18.17
C THR A 142 0.02 -18.18 -16.74
N ARG A 143 -0.63 -19.32 -16.51
CA ARG A 143 -1.06 -19.77 -15.18
C ARG A 143 0.14 -20.04 -14.26
N ALA A 144 1.15 -20.75 -14.75
CA ALA A 144 2.36 -21.04 -13.96
C ALA A 144 3.08 -19.74 -13.54
N GLU A 145 3.17 -18.75 -14.44
CA GLU A 145 3.75 -17.44 -14.13
C GLU A 145 2.90 -16.66 -13.11
N LEU A 146 1.58 -16.71 -13.23
CA LEU A 146 0.67 -16.06 -12.29
C LEU A 146 0.75 -16.68 -10.90
N GLU A 147 0.81 -18.01 -10.79
CA GLU A 147 1.02 -18.71 -9.52
C GLU A 147 2.37 -18.36 -8.89
N ARG A 148 3.44 -18.32 -9.69
CA ARG A 148 4.78 -17.91 -9.21
C ARG A 148 4.74 -16.50 -8.62
N ARG A 149 4.17 -15.53 -9.35
CA ARG A 149 4.04 -14.15 -8.88
C ARG A 149 3.18 -14.03 -7.62
N THR A 150 2.11 -14.82 -7.53
CA THR A 150 1.24 -14.83 -6.36
C THR A 150 2.01 -15.29 -5.12
N ARG A 151 2.77 -16.39 -5.22
CA ARG A 151 3.63 -16.88 -4.13
C ARG A 151 4.69 -15.86 -3.71
N GLU A 152 5.28 -15.17 -4.68
CA GLU A 152 6.27 -14.10 -4.41
C GLU A 152 5.65 -12.93 -3.65
N LEU A 153 4.46 -12.49 -4.06
CA LEU A 153 3.72 -11.43 -3.38
C LEU A 153 3.30 -11.83 -1.96
N GLU A 154 2.82 -13.05 -1.77
CA GLU A 154 2.45 -13.58 -0.45
C GLU A 154 3.66 -13.63 0.50
N THR A 155 4.80 -14.09 -0.01
CA THR A 155 6.06 -14.15 0.76
C THR A 155 6.53 -12.75 1.13
N ALA A 156 6.50 -11.80 0.19
CA ALA A 156 6.87 -10.41 0.45
C ALA A 156 5.93 -9.76 1.47
N ASN A 157 4.62 -9.99 1.36
CA ASN A 157 3.63 -9.45 2.27
C ASN A 157 3.79 -10.01 3.70
N THR A 158 4.07 -11.31 3.81
CA THR A 158 4.35 -11.95 5.11
C THR A 158 5.57 -11.31 5.78
N ARG A 159 6.67 -11.13 5.04
CA ARG A 159 7.89 -10.48 5.56
C ARG A 159 7.66 -9.04 6.00
N LEU A 160 6.89 -8.27 5.22
CA LEU A 160 6.52 -6.90 5.60
C LEU A 160 5.70 -6.90 6.89
N SER A 161 4.70 -7.76 6.98
CA SER A 161 3.83 -7.87 8.14
C SER A 161 4.58 -8.29 9.42
N GLU A 162 5.57 -9.18 9.30
CA GLU A 162 6.46 -9.57 10.40
C GLU A 162 7.35 -8.41 10.85
N GLY A 163 7.89 -7.65 9.89
CA GLY A 163 8.69 -6.45 10.17
C GLY A 163 7.90 -5.40 10.95
N ASP A 164 6.66 -5.13 10.52
CA ASP A 164 5.76 -4.18 11.19
C ASP A 164 5.43 -4.63 12.61
N ARG A 165 5.01 -5.89 12.81
CA ARG A 165 4.73 -6.43 14.16
C ARG A 165 5.94 -6.33 15.10
N THR A 166 7.13 -6.63 14.59
CA THR A 166 8.37 -6.56 15.39
C THR A 166 8.69 -5.12 15.79
N ARG A 167 8.48 -4.17 14.86
CA ARG A 167 8.64 -2.73 15.12
C ARG A 167 7.68 -2.25 16.20
N ASP A 168 6.41 -2.66 16.14
CA ASP A 168 5.40 -2.26 17.12
C ASP A 168 5.67 -2.84 18.51
N ALA A 169 6.06 -4.12 18.58
CA ALA A 169 6.47 -4.77 19.82
C ALA A 169 7.69 -4.06 20.45
N LEU A 170 8.69 -3.71 19.64
CA LEU A 170 9.85 -2.95 20.09
C LEU A 170 9.47 -1.57 20.63
N LEU A 171 8.65 -0.81 19.89
CA LEU A 171 8.23 0.52 20.32
C LEU A 171 7.41 0.47 21.61
N SER A 172 6.52 -0.50 21.75
CA SER A 172 5.75 -0.71 22.98
C SER A 172 6.68 -1.05 24.15
N HIS A 173 7.60 -2.00 23.96
CA HIS A 173 8.53 -2.42 25.01
C HIS A 173 9.45 -1.29 25.46
N ILE A 174 10.09 -0.57 24.54
CA ILE A 174 10.94 0.59 24.83
C ILE A 174 10.16 1.64 25.65
N SER A 175 8.90 1.87 25.31
CA SER A 175 8.10 2.87 26.02
C SER A 175 7.76 2.48 27.45
N HIS A 176 7.50 1.20 27.72
CA HIS A 176 7.32 0.70 29.08
C HIS A 176 8.61 0.79 29.89
N GLU A 177 9.73 0.36 29.31
CA GLU A 177 11.06 0.41 29.96
C GLU A 177 11.54 1.85 30.22
N LEU A 178 11.11 2.83 29.41
CA LEU A 178 11.42 4.24 29.65
C LEU A 178 10.46 4.91 30.65
N ARG A 179 9.18 4.54 30.65
CA ARG A 179 8.18 5.16 31.53
C ARG A 179 8.47 4.89 33.00
N THR A 180 8.86 3.66 33.34
CA THR A 180 9.16 3.25 34.73
C THR A 180 10.26 4.10 35.39
N PRO A 181 11.48 4.22 34.83
CA PRO A 181 12.53 5.05 35.43
C PRO A 181 12.19 6.54 35.41
N LEU A 182 11.51 7.05 34.37
CA LEU A 182 11.06 8.45 34.32
C LEU A 182 10.04 8.78 35.41
N THR A 183 9.12 7.85 35.69
CA THR A 183 8.12 8.01 36.76
C THR A 183 8.80 8.07 38.12
N THR A 184 9.80 7.22 38.35
CA THR A 184 10.61 7.22 39.58
C THR A 184 11.42 8.52 39.73
N ILE A 185 12.10 8.98 38.67
CA ILE A 185 12.82 10.26 38.66
C ILE A 185 11.88 11.41 39.01
N LYS A 186 10.71 11.46 38.37
CA LYS A 186 9.69 12.48 38.66
C LYS A 186 9.21 12.42 40.11
N GLY A 187 9.02 11.22 40.66
CA GLY A 187 8.70 11.02 42.08
C GLY A 187 9.72 11.66 43.02
N TYR A 188 11.02 11.44 42.79
CA TYR A 188 12.08 12.05 43.58
C TYR A 188 12.17 13.57 43.42
N LEU A 189 12.03 14.07 42.19
CA LEU A 189 12.02 15.51 41.91
C LEU A 189 10.84 16.20 42.62
N ALA A 190 9.64 15.61 42.56
CA ALA A 190 8.47 16.10 43.26
C ALA A 190 8.63 16.08 44.79
N MET A 191 9.30 15.08 45.36
CA MET A 191 9.62 15.05 46.79
C MET A 191 10.58 16.17 47.19
N GLY A 192 11.59 16.45 46.37
CA GLY A 192 12.49 17.58 46.57
C GLY A 192 11.77 18.93 46.51
N LEU A 193 10.93 19.15 45.49
CA LEU A 193 10.14 20.38 45.34
C LEU A 193 9.14 20.61 46.49
N LYS A 194 8.62 19.53 47.09
CA LYS A 194 7.71 19.58 48.25
C LYS A 194 8.43 19.69 49.60
N GLY A 195 9.75 19.85 49.61
CA GLY A 195 10.56 19.94 50.85
C GLY A 195 10.64 18.64 51.65
N ARG A 196 10.22 17.50 51.08
CA ARG A 196 10.21 16.20 51.77
C ARG A 196 11.60 15.55 51.87
N LEU A 197 12.57 16.09 51.17
CA LEU A 197 13.98 15.66 51.20
C LEU A 197 14.86 16.62 52.03
N GLY A 198 14.25 17.54 52.80
CA GLY A 198 14.94 18.59 53.56
C GLY A 198 14.88 19.97 52.89
N GLU A 199 15.45 20.97 53.56
CA GLU A 199 15.55 22.33 53.02
C GLU A 199 16.57 22.39 51.88
N LEU A 200 16.14 22.94 50.75
CA LEU A 200 16.96 23.10 49.55
C LEU A 200 17.17 24.60 49.30
N SER A 201 18.40 24.97 48.93
CA SER A 201 18.68 26.35 48.52
C SER A 201 17.90 26.73 47.26
N GLU A 202 17.67 28.04 47.04
CA GLU A 202 16.99 28.55 45.84
C GLU A 202 17.65 28.06 44.53
N LYS A 203 18.99 27.97 44.51
CA LYS A 203 19.72 27.40 43.36
C LYS A 203 19.39 25.93 43.13
N GLN A 204 19.31 25.12 44.19
CA GLN A 204 18.94 23.70 44.07
C GLN A 204 17.49 23.53 43.62
N LEU A 205 16.56 24.31 44.17
CA LEU A 205 15.15 24.31 43.75
C LEU A 205 15.01 24.67 42.26
N SER A 206 15.76 25.67 41.79
CA SER A 206 15.79 26.05 40.36
C SER A 206 16.27 24.90 39.46
N VAL A 207 17.36 24.23 39.86
CA VAL A 207 17.91 23.08 39.11
C VAL A 207 16.93 21.89 39.10
N ILE A 208 16.35 21.53 40.25
CA ILE A 208 15.35 20.46 40.36
C ILE A 208 14.13 20.76 39.49
N GLY A 209 13.66 22.02 39.49
CA GLY A 209 12.57 22.43 38.61
C GLY A 209 12.91 22.32 37.12
N ILE A 210 14.18 22.53 36.72
CA ILE A 210 14.63 22.28 35.34
C ILE A 210 14.59 20.77 35.02
N CYS A 211 15.07 19.93 35.93
CA CYS A 211 15.05 18.46 35.75
C CYS A 211 13.62 17.94 35.63
N ASP A 212 12.69 18.45 36.44
CA ASP A 212 11.29 18.05 36.46
C ASP A 212 10.60 18.38 35.12
N ARG A 213 10.77 19.60 34.63
CA ARG A 213 10.27 20.02 33.30
C ARG A 213 10.84 19.17 32.15
N ASN A 214 12.09 18.73 32.25
CA ASN A 214 12.71 17.86 31.24
C ASN A 214 12.19 16.42 31.32
N ALA A 215 11.95 15.89 32.52
CA ALA A 215 11.31 14.58 32.70
C ALA A 215 9.90 14.57 32.09
N ASP A 216 9.11 15.62 32.32
CA ASP A 216 7.78 15.78 31.70
C ASP A 216 7.85 15.91 30.17
N ARG A 217 8.87 16.59 29.65
CA ARG A 217 9.10 16.68 28.20
C ARG A 217 9.39 15.29 27.62
N LEU A 218 10.22 14.48 28.27
CA LEU A 218 10.58 13.14 27.81
C LEU A 218 9.38 12.18 27.82
N LEU A 219 8.60 12.15 28.91
CA LEU A 219 7.39 11.33 28.99
C LEU A 219 6.39 11.64 27.86
N ARG A 220 6.19 12.93 27.56
CA ARG A 220 5.34 13.36 26.44
C ARG A 220 5.88 12.90 25.09
N LEU A 221 7.17 13.08 24.82
CA LEU A 221 7.77 12.65 23.55
C LEU A 221 7.63 11.14 23.31
N ILE A 222 7.75 10.33 24.37
CA ILE A 222 7.55 8.87 24.29
C ILE A 222 6.10 8.56 23.96
N ASN A 223 5.14 9.19 24.64
CA ASN A 223 3.72 8.99 24.38
C ASN A 223 3.32 9.42 22.96
N ASP A 224 3.82 10.57 22.48
CA ASP A 224 3.56 11.09 21.14
C ASP A 224 4.13 10.17 20.05
N LEU A 225 5.34 9.64 20.27
CA LEU A 225 5.98 8.68 19.36
C LEU A 225 5.15 7.40 19.23
N LEU A 226 4.69 6.85 20.37
CA LEU A 226 3.83 5.66 20.39
C LEU A 226 2.50 5.89 19.68
N LEU A 227 1.85 7.01 19.96
CA LEU A 227 0.57 7.36 19.34
C LEU A 227 0.74 7.47 17.82
N THR A 228 1.79 8.14 17.37
CA THR A 228 2.10 8.31 15.94
C THR A 228 2.36 6.95 15.28
N ALA A 229 3.16 6.09 15.91
CA ALA A 229 3.44 4.76 15.38
C ALA A 229 2.18 3.90 15.23
N ARG A 230 1.29 3.91 16.24
CA ARG A 230 0.00 3.19 16.19
C ARG A 230 -0.95 3.72 15.11
N LEU A 231 -0.94 5.03 14.86
CA LEU A 231 -1.74 5.67 13.82
C LEU A 231 -1.19 5.34 12.42
N GLU A 232 0.12 5.40 12.22
CA GLU A 232 0.77 5.08 10.94
C GLU A 232 0.59 3.61 10.56
N ALA A 233 0.63 2.70 11.54
CA ALA A 233 0.42 1.27 11.32
C ALA A 233 -1.05 0.89 11.06
N GLY A 234 -2.01 1.82 11.20
CA GLY A 234 -3.44 1.53 11.07
C GLY A 234 -3.97 0.53 12.12
N GLN A 235 -3.19 0.22 13.15
CA GLN A 235 -3.49 -0.78 14.18
C GLN A 235 -4.42 -0.27 15.28
N MET A 236 -4.83 0.99 15.20
CA MET A 236 -5.78 1.56 16.14
C MET A 236 -7.18 1.01 15.85
N THR A 237 -7.52 -0.10 16.49
CA THR A 237 -8.87 -0.66 16.44
C THR A 237 -9.83 0.26 17.19
N LEU A 238 -10.71 0.92 16.44
CA LEU A 238 -11.81 1.70 16.97
C LEU A 238 -13.01 0.76 17.13
N ASP A 239 -13.47 0.55 18.36
CA ASP A 239 -14.76 -0.08 18.67
C ASP A 239 -15.78 1.02 19.04
N PRO A 240 -16.49 1.60 18.05
CA PRO A 240 -17.31 2.78 18.27
C PRO A 240 -18.66 2.42 18.90
N LYS A 241 -18.77 2.73 20.19
CA LYS A 241 -19.99 2.57 21.01
C LYS A 241 -20.70 3.90 21.18
N ALA A 242 -22.00 3.84 21.50
CA ALA A 242 -22.73 5.02 21.93
C ALA A 242 -22.14 5.51 23.25
N LEU A 243 -21.73 6.77 23.29
CA LEU A 243 -21.13 7.39 24.47
C LEU A 243 -21.61 8.83 24.58
N GLY A 244 -21.62 9.34 25.81
CA GLY A 244 -21.92 10.73 26.08
C GLY A 244 -20.68 11.61 25.94
N LEU A 245 -20.71 12.59 25.04
CA LEU A 245 -19.56 13.46 24.78
C LEU A 245 -19.31 14.47 25.91
N ARG A 246 -20.34 14.90 26.66
CA ARG A 246 -20.17 15.80 27.81
C ARG A 246 -19.38 15.08 28.90
N SER A 247 -19.74 13.82 29.20
CA SER A 247 -19.03 13.00 30.19
C SER A 247 -17.56 12.77 29.84
N VAL A 248 -17.26 12.57 28.55
CA VAL A 248 -15.88 12.42 28.05
C VAL A 248 -15.06 13.69 28.22
N LEU A 249 -15.63 14.87 27.92
CA LEU A 249 -14.94 16.14 28.09
C LEU A 249 -14.67 16.46 29.57
N GLN A 250 -15.66 16.20 30.44
CA GLN A 250 -15.51 16.38 31.88
C GLN A 250 -14.40 15.49 32.45
N GLU A 251 -14.34 14.23 32.05
CA GLU A 251 -13.29 13.31 32.46
C GLU A 251 -11.90 13.78 31.99
N ALA A 252 -11.77 14.21 30.74
CA ALA A 252 -10.50 14.74 30.24
C ALA A 252 -10.01 15.98 31.00
N VAL A 253 -10.93 16.89 31.38
CA VAL A 253 -10.61 18.04 32.24
C VAL A 253 -10.21 17.59 33.64
N GLN A 254 -10.91 16.61 34.21
CA GLN A 254 -10.63 16.11 35.55
C GLN A 254 -9.26 15.44 35.65
N PHE A 255 -8.84 14.71 34.60
CA PHE A 255 -7.49 14.15 34.52
C PHE A 255 -6.38 15.20 34.57
N LEU A 256 -6.64 16.40 34.06
CA LEU A 256 -5.66 17.50 34.01
C LEU A 256 -5.86 18.56 35.10
N ALA A 257 -6.75 18.32 36.07
CA ALA A 257 -7.06 19.29 37.12
C ALA A 257 -5.81 19.70 37.94
N GLY A 258 -4.96 18.74 38.29
CA GLY A 258 -3.72 19.02 39.04
C GLY A 258 -2.67 19.79 38.23
N ASP A 259 -2.56 19.49 36.94
CA ASP A 259 -1.67 20.23 36.03
C ASP A 259 -2.15 21.67 35.82
N ALA A 260 -3.47 21.85 35.72
CA ALA A 260 -4.11 23.15 35.62
C ALA A 260 -3.94 23.99 36.90
N GLU A 261 -4.11 23.37 38.07
CA GLU A 261 -3.86 24.01 39.38
C GLU A 261 -2.40 24.46 39.51
N THR A 262 -1.46 23.60 39.11
CA THR A 262 -0.02 23.91 39.10
C THR A 262 0.31 25.05 38.14
N ALA A 263 -0.33 25.07 36.96
CA ALA A 263 -0.21 26.15 35.98
C ALA A 263 -1.00 27.41 36.36
N ARG A 264 -1.84 27.35 37.41
CA ARG A 264 -2.79 28.39 37.83
C ARG A 264 -3.69 28.86 36.68
N VAL A 265 -4.19 27.89 35.92
CA VAL A 265 -5.11 28.05 34.80
C VAL A 265 -6.44 27.41 35.16
N GLU A 266 -7.55 28.09 34.87
CA GLU A 266 -8.88 27.49 35.06
C GLU A 266 -9.28 26.67 33.83
N LEU A 267 -9.67 25.41 34.04
CA LEU A 267 -10.24 24.55 33.00
C LEU A 267 -11.75 24.46 33.20
N SER A 268 -12.54 24.78 32.18
CA SER A 268 -14.00 24.65 32.22
C SER A 268 -14.56 23.93 30.99
N VAL A 269 -15.71 23.27 31.18
CA VAL A 269 -16.49 22.65 30.10
C VAL A 269 -17.83 23.36 29.99
N GLU A 270 -18.07 23.98 28.85
CA GLU A 270 -19.37 24.55 28.49
C GLU A 270 -20.11 23.57 27.59
N ALA A 271 -21.22 23.03 28.06
CA ALA A 271 -22.00 22.05 27.31
C ALA A 271 -23.51 22.26 27.54
N PRO A 272 -24.36 22.00 26.52
CA PRO A 272 -25.82 22.09 26.64
C PRO A 272 -26.35 21.25 27.80
N GLU A 273 -27.54 21.58 28.28
CA GLU A 273 -28.25 20.73 29.24
C GLU A 273 -28.55 19.36 28.62
N GLY A 274 -28.11 18.30 29.31
CA GLY A 274 -28.23 16.92 28.84
C GLY A 274 -26.99 16.36 28.14
N GLU A 275 -27.01 15.06 27.88
CA GLU A 275 -25.88 14.34 27.28
C GLU A 275 -25.98 14.36 25.75
N VAL A 276 -24.89 14.75 25.07
CA VAL A 276 -24.79 14.65 23.60
C VAL A 276 -24.19 13.31 23.25
N PHE A 277 -25.02 12.37 22.80
CA PHE A 277 -24.55 11.03 22.43
C PHE A 277 -23.92 10.99 21.04
N ILE A 278 -22.70 10.45 20.95
CA ILE A 278 -22.00 10.16 19.70
C ILE A 278 -21.59 8.68 19.63
N ARG A 279 -21.21 8.20 18.44
CA ARG A 279 -20.54 6.91 18.30
C ARG A 279 -19.03 7.12 18.27
N GLY A 280 -18.31 6.49 19.19
CA GLY A 280 -16.86 6.59 19.26
C GLY A 280 -16.27 5.61 20.26
N ASN A 281 -14.94 5.60 20.38
CA ASN A 281 -14.27 4.90 21.46
C ASN A 281 -13.99 5.90 22.58
N ARG A 282 -14.54 5.63 23.77
CA ARG A 282 -14.46 6.52 24.94
C ARG A 282 -13.02 6.83 25.31
N ASP A 283 -12.21 5.81 25.53
CA ASP A 283 -10.82 5.95 25.98
C ASP A 283 -9.98 6.75 24.97
N ARG A 284 -10.17 6.51 23.67
CA ARG A 284 -9.47 7.23 22.60
C ARG A 284 -9.88 8.70 22.50
N LEU A 285 -11.15 9.00 22.76
CA LEU A 285 -11.60 10.38 22.78
C LEU A 285 -11.07 11.12 24.01
N VAL A 286 -11.11 10.50 25.20
CA VAL A 286 -10.51 11.06 26.42
C VAL A 286 -9.02 11.33 26.19
N GLU A 287 -8.27 10.36 25.67
CA GLU A 287 -6.85 10.51 25.31
C GLU A 287 -6.61 11.65 24.31
N GLY A 288 -7.45 11.74 23.27
CA GLY A 288 -7.39 12.83 22.29
C GLY A 288 -7.64 14.22 22.91
N PHE A 289 -8.65 14.35 23.77
CA PHE A 289 -8.96 15.63 24.44
C PHE A 289 -7.90 16.01 25.48
N MET A 290 -7.37 15.05 26.25
CA MET A 290 -6.25 15.28 27.16
C MET A 290 -5.05 15.83 26.37
N HIS A 291 -4.70 15.21 25.24
CA HIS A 291 -3.60 15.68 24.40
C HIS A 291 -3.84 17.13 23.94
N LEU A 292 -5.06 17.48 23.52
CA LEU A 292 -5.41 18.85 23.12
C LEU A 292 -5.30 19.85 24.28
N LEU A 293 -5.82 19.51 25.45
CA LEU A 293 -5.78 20.33 26.66
C LEU A 293 -4.34 20.53 27.17
N GLU A 294 -3.51 19.48 27.16
CA GLU A 294 -2.08 19.57 27.45
C GLU A 294 -1.36 20.54 26.50
N ARG A 295 -1.79 20.62 25.23
CA ARG A 295 -1.28 21.65 24.31
C ARG A 295 -1.72 23.05 24.74
N GLY A 296 -2.97 23.19 25.17
CA GLY A 296 -3.56 24.45 25.61
C GLY A 296 -2.93 25.02 26.88
N LEU A 297 -2.51 24.14 27.81
CA LEU A 297 -1.83 24.49 29.06
C LEU A 297 -0.37 24.95 28.86
N ARG A 298 0.27 24.61 27.73
CA ARG A 298 1.68 24.97 27.49
C ARG A 298 1.88 26.49 27.35
N GLY A 299 2.77 27.04 28.18
CA GLY A 299 3.24 28.43 28.07
C GLY A 299 2.24 29.47 28.59
N ARG A 300 1.17 29.03 29.25
CA ARG A 300 0.15 29.86 29.88
C ARG A 300 0.65 30.48 31.17
N ARG A 301 0.12 31.66 31.50
CA ARG A 301 0.40 32.36 32.76
C ARG A 301 -0.79 32.26 33.71
N ASP A 302 -0.49 32.71 34.93
CA ASP A 302 -1.39 32.86 36.05
C ASP A 302 -2.70 33.59 35.69
N GLY A 303 -3.85 32.98 36.00
CA GLY A 303 -5.17 33.58 35.83
C GLY A 303 -5.78 33.47 34.42
N GLU A 304 -5.22 32.65 33.54
CA GLU A 304 -5.81 32.38 32.22
C GLU A 304 -6.88 31.28 32.29
N HIS A 305 -7.89 31.34 31.42
CA HIS A 305 -8.97 30.35 31.34
C HIS A 305 -8.94 29.59 30.01
N ILE A 306 -9.10 28.26 30.08
CA ILE A 306 -9.27 27.36 28.94
C ILE A 306 -10.67 26.73 29.02
N THR A 307 -11.45 26.90 27.96
CA THR A 307 -12.84 26.45 27.93
C THR A 307 -13.06 25.47 26.78
N LEU A 308 -13.62 24.30 27.09
CA LEU A 308 -14.10 23.34 26.11
C LEU A 308 -15.60 23.54 25.88
N THR A 309 -15.97 24.12 24.74
CA THR A 309 -17.38 24.34 24.38
C THR A 309 -17.88 23.23 23.47
N LEU A 310 -18.88 22.48 23.95
CA LEU A 310 -19.59 21.45 23.18
C LEU A 310 -20.79 22.08 22.48
N LEU A 311 -20.79 22.05 21.15
CA LEU A 311 -21.84 22.59 20.30
C LEU A 311 -22.51 21.45 19.52
N PRO A 312 -23.75 21.05 19.85
CA PRO A 312 -24.51 20.12 19.03
C PRO A 312 -24.92 20.82 17.73
N SER A 313 -24.70 20.14 16.60
CA SER A 313 -25.00 20.64 15.25
C SER A 313 -25.71 19.56 14.45
N GLY A 314 -27.03 19.50 14.59
CA GLY A 314 -27.92 18.57 13.87
C GLY A 314 -27.50 17.10 14.05
N ARG A 315 -26.94 16.51 13.00
CA ARG A 315 -26.42 15.13 13.01
C ARG A 315 -24.97 15.04 13.44
N SER A 316 -24.44 16.04 14.11
CA SER A 316 -23.04 16.05 14.54
C SER A 316 -22.86 16.80 15.83
N ALA A 317 -21.76 16.55 16.52
CA ALA A 317 -21.30 17.37 17.62
C ALA A 317 -19.96 18.00 17.23
N SER A 318 -19.76 19.24 17.66
CA SER A 318 -18.47 19.89 17.57
C SER A 318 -17.97 20.32 18.93
N VAL A 319 -16.69 20.11 19.20
CA VAL A 319 -16.01 20.59 20.40
C VAL A 319 -15.06 21.70 19.99
N GLN A 320 -15.14 22.82 20.68
CA GLN A 320 -14.26 23.97 20.50
C GLN A 320 -13.40 24.16 21.74
N LEU A 321 -12.09 24.34 21.54
CA LEU A 321 -11.17 24.72 22.60
C LEU A 321 -10.93 26.23 22.51
N LEU A 322 -11.48 26.97 23.45
CA LEU A 322 -11.25 28.40 23.63
C LEU A 322 -10.12 28.62 24.63
N LEU A 323 -9.27 29.58 24.30
CA LEU A 323 -7.97 29.80 24.87
C LEU A 323 -7.85 31.31 25.13
N SER A 324 -8.05 31.76 26.37
CA SER A 324 -7.97 33.19 26.72
C SER A 324 -6.59 33.75 26.36
N GLY A 325 -6.49 34.95 25.76
CA GLY A 325 -5.20 35.64 25.55
C GLY A 325 -4.34 35.23 24.34
N ILE A 326 -4.76 34.31 23.46
CA ILE A 326 -4.03 34.04 22.21
C ILE A 326 -4.58 34.90 21.06
N GLN A 327 -3.78 35.85 20.57
CA GLN A 327 -3.94 36.33 19.20
C GLN A 327 -3.28 35.31 18.26
N LEU A 328 -4.08 34.46 17.59
CA LEU A 328 -3.55 33.80 16.40
C LEU A 328 -3.31 34.91 15.36
N PRO A 329 -2.13 34.95 14.71
CA PRO A 329 -1.96 35.81 13.55
C PRO A 329 -3.11 35.53 12.58
N PRO A 330 -3.72 36.57 11.97
CA PRO A 330 -4.84 36.39 11.06
C PRO A 330 -4.44 35.37 9.99
N PRO A 331 -5.35 34.49 9.55
CA PRO A 331 -5.05 33.51 8.51
C PRO A 331 -4.57 34.28 7.29
N SER A 332 -3.25 34.30 7.08
CA SER A 332 -2.67 34.83 5.86
C SER A 332 -3.24 34.01 4.73
N SER A 333 -3.87 34.72 3.79
CA SER A 333 -4.55 34.17 2.62
C SER A 333 -3.75 33.00 2.07
N LEU A 334 -4.42 31.84 1.99
CA LEU A 334 -3.94 30.60 1.36
C LEU A 334 -3.33 30.90 -0.02
N GLY A 335 -2.03 31.17 -0.03
CA GLY A 335 -1.18 31.09 -1.21
C GLY A 335 -1.00 29.61 -1.53
N SER A 336 -1.36 29.27 -2.77
CA SER A 336 -1.15 28.00 -3.46
C SER A 336 -0.13 27.05 -2.83
N SER A 337 -0.55 25.80 -2.67
CA SER A 337 0.28 24.66 -2.29
C SER A 337 1.68 24.70 -2.94
N ARG A 338 2.71 24.81 -2.10
CA ARG A 338 3.98 24.13 -2.35
C ARG A 338 4.20 23.16 -1.20
N ARG A 339 4.33 21.88 -1.54
CA ARG A 339 4.90 20.85 -0.66
C ARG A 339 6.25 21.38 -0.18
N SER A 340 6.36 21.66 1.12
CA SER A 340 7.64 21.92 1.75
C SER A 340 8.22 20.58 2.20
N ALA A 341 9.35 20.24 1.57
CA ALA A 341 10.31 19.25 2.05
C ALA A 341 10.84 19.65 3.44
N PRO A 342 11.45 18.74 4.23
CA PRO A 342 11.79 18.99 5.63
C PRO A 342 12.82 20.13 5.74
N THR A 343 12.45 21.18 6.48
CA THR A 343 13.28 22.37 6.67
C THR A 343 14.37 22.12 7.70
N ALA A 344 15.61 22.41 7.31
CA ALA A 344 16.80 22.42 8.15
C ALA A 344 16.71 23.45 9.29
N ALA A 345 17.41 23.15 10.39
CA ALA A 345 17.56 23.99 11.57
C ALA A 345 18.24 25.35 11.28
N PRO A 346 17.94 26.41 12.06
CA PRO A 346 18.50 27.75 11.86
C PRO A 346 19.99 27.85 12.25
N PRO A 347 20.77 28.80 11.68
CA PRO A 347 22.17 28.98 12.01
C PRO A 347 22.35 29.66 13.37
N ALA A 348 23.33 29.18 14.14
CA ALA A 348 23.81 29.83 15.34
C ALA A 348 24.69 31.03 14.99
N SER A 349 24.29 32.23 15.39
CA SER A 349 25.18 33.38 15.51
C SER A 349 25.97 33.27 16.81
N GLY A 350 27.29 33.19 16.71
CA GLY A 350 28.19 32.96 17.84
C GLY A 350 28.68 34.23 18.54
N SER A 351 29.20 34.00 19.74
CA SER A 351 30.26 34.81 20.34
C SER A 351 31.34 33.86 20.87
N ARG A 352 32.54 33.96 20.31
CA ARG A 352 33.76 33.27 20.77
C ARG A 352 34.31 33.99 22.01
N SER A 353 34.81 33.24 22.99
CA SER A 353 36.20 33.40 23.46
C SER A 353 36.68 32.21 24.31
N ARG A 354 37.67 31.52 23.73
CA ARG A 354 38.93 31.02 24.32
C ARG A 354 38.90 29.99 25.46
N GLY A 355 39.50 28.83 25.17
CA GLY A 355 40.63 28.31 25.98
C GLY A 355 40.67 26.80 26.24
N GLY A 356 41.63 26.09 25.60
CA GLY A 356 42.29 24.85 26.08
C GLY A 356 41.50 23.54 25.92
N SER A 357 41.81 22.70 24.91
CA SER A 357 42.78 21.57 24.96
C SER A 357 42.29 20.40 25.83
N SER A 358 42.15 19.15 25.38
CA SER A 358 42.88 18.41 24.35
C SER A 358 42.19 17.07 24.04
N SER A 359 42.46 16.54 22.82
CA SER A 359 42.57 15.10 22.44
C SER A 359 41.32 14.20 22.58
N SER A 360 40.87 13.40 21.60
CA SER A 360 41.59 12.72 20.51
C SER A 360 40.60 12.07 19.51
N THR A 361 40.95 12.15 18.21
CA THR A 361 40.83 11.12 17.13
C THR A 361 39.48 10.41 16.87
N ALA A 362 38.79 10.71 15.75
CA ALA A 362 38.93 10.16 14.36
C ALA A 362 38.09 8.88 14.16
N ALA A 363 37.46 8.54 13.03
CA ALA A 363 37.49 8.97 11.62
C ALA A 363 36.19 8.43 10.96
N THR A 364 35.47 9.27 10.20
CA THR A 364 35.34 9.22 8.73
C THR A 364 34.28 8.25 8.17
N CYS A 365 33.14 8.80 7.72
CA CYS A 365 32.25 8.17 6.75
C CYS A 365 32.15 9.08 5.51
N GLY A 366 32.48 8.51 4.35
CA GLY A 366 32.63 9.20 3.07
C GLY A 366 31.29 9.57 2.41
N ARG A 367 31.30 10.72 1.74
CA ARG A 367 30.27 11.17 0.80
C ARG A 367 30.60 10.70 -0.61
N SER A 368 29.58 10.40 -1.42
CA SER A 368 29.64 10.55 -2.87
C SER A 368 28.38 11.25 -3.39
N ARG A 369 28.63 12.24 -4.26
CA ARG A 369 27.70 13.19 -4.91
C ARG A 369 27.18 12.63 -6.22
N ILE A 370 25.94 12.93 -6.63
CA ILE A 370 25.58 13.07 -8.06
C ILE A 370 24.67 14.29 -8.29
N ARG A 371 24.93 14.97 -9.42
CA ARG A 371 24.53 16.31 -9.90
C ARG A 371 23.08 16.41 -10.40
N ARG A 372 22.53 17.64 -10.36
CA ARG A 372 21.43 18.13 -11.23
C ARG A 372 21.93 18.44 -12.64
N VAL A 373 21.12 18.14 -13.65
CA VAL A 373 21.08 18.85 -14.94
C VAL A 373 19.62 18.93 -15.40
N CYS A 374 19.16 20.13 -15.78
CA CYS A 374 17.90 20.37 -16.46
C CYS A 374 18.12 20.40 -17.98
N ALA A 375 17.21 19.85 -18.77
CA ALA A 375 16.77 20.38 -20.08
C ALA A 375 15.61 19.52 -20.63
N SER A 376 14.56 20.17 -21.12
CA SER A 376 13.58 19.62 -22.09
C SER A 376 14.01 20.06 -23.52
N PRO A 377 13.52 19.46 -24.64
CA PRO A 377 12.14 19.68 -25.11
C PRO A 377 11.44 18.52 -25.88
N CYS A 378 10.10 18.62 -25.93
CA CYS A 378 9.08 18.12 -26.87
C CYS A 378 9.38 17.03 -27.94
N SER A 379 8.49 16.01 -28.04
CA SER A 379 7.69 15.75 -29.28
C SER A 379 6.55 14.72 -29.11
N SER A 380 5.42 15.09 -29.72
CA SER A 380 4.14 14.47 -30.15
C SER A 380 3.81 12.96 -30.18
N ARG A 381 2.50 12.66 -29.91
CA ARG A 381 1.49 11.72 -30.53
C ARG A 381 0.78 10.82 -29.49
N SER A 382 -0.50 11.06 -29.10
CA SER A 382 -1.80 10.60 -29.66
C SER A 382 -1.96 9.05 -29.68
N SER A 383 -2.94 8.32 -29.11
CA SER A 383 -4.24 8.55 -28.44
C SER A 383 -4.60 7.30 -27.55
N PRO A 384 -5.86 6.95 -27.17
CA PRO A 384 -6.31 6.89 -25.77
C PRO A 384 -6.66 5.48 -25.24
N ALA A 385 -6.73 5.34 -23.91
CA ALA A 385 -7.30 4.17 -23.20
C ALA A 385 -8.22 4.63 -22.05
N PRO A 386 -9.19 3.80 -21.61
CA PRO A 386 -10.49 4.24 -21.13
C PRO A 386 -10.55 4.57 -19.62
N SER A 387 -11.61 5.29 -19.27
CA SER A 387 -11.91 5.87 -17.96
C SER A 387 -12.35 4.83 -16.90
N PRO A 388 -12.04 5.03 -15.61
CA PRO A 388 -12.80 4.44 -14.51
C PRO A 388 -13.86 5.42 -13.96
N PRO A 389 -14.97 4.96 -13.37
CA PRO A 389 -16.11 5.80 -13.07
C PRO A 389 -16.08 6.49 -11.69
N ALA A 390 -16.83 7.59 -11.66
CA ALA A 390 -17.62 8.14 -10.55
C ALA A 390 -16.89 8.70 -9.31
N ARG A 391 -16.46 9.96 -9.47
CA ARG A 391 -16.33 10.94 -8.37
C ARG A 391 -17.72 11.36 -7.87
N TRP A 392 -17.93 11.30 -6.57
CA TRP A 392 -19.05 11.94 -5.89
C TRP A 392 -18.91 13.48 -5.96
N ARG A 393 -19.87 14.15 -6.63
CA ARG A 393 -20.02 15.61 -6.66
C ARG A 393 -21.00 16.04 -5.56
N GLY A 394 -20.49 16.76 -4.56
CA GLY A 394 -21.31 17.52 -3.60
C GLY A 394 -21.45 18.98 -4.05
N ARG A 395 -22.69 19.41 -4.29
CA ARG A 395 -23.08 20.75 -4.74
C ARG A 395 -22.66 21.86 -3.76
N ARG A 396 -22.15 22.97 -4.31
CA ARG A 396 -22.07 24.25 -3.61
C ARG A 396 -23.48 24.82 -3.47
N ALA A 397 -23.97 24.94 -2.24
CA ALA A 397 -25.06 25.86 -1.91
C ALA A 397 -24.43 27.14 -1.34
N ARG A 398 -24.64 28.27 -2.03
CA ARG A 398 -24.40 29.60 -1.47
C ARG A 398 -25.54 29.89 -0.50
N ALA A 399 -25.22 30.17 0.75
CA ALA A 399 -26.09 30.92 1.64
C ALA A 399 -25.33 32.18 2.06
N ARG A 400 -25.84 33.33 1.65
CA ARG A 400 -25.48 34.62 2.25
C ARG A 400 -26.22 34.73 3.57
N SER A 401 -25.52 35.05 4.65
CA SER A 401 -26.12 35.76 5.78
C SER A 401 -25.05 36.60 6.47
N SER A 402 -25.37 37.88 6.57
CA SER A 402 -24.64 38.98 7.19
C SER A 402 -24.22 38.72 8.62
N TRP A 403 -22.96 39.03 8.96
CA TRP A 403 -22.52 39.16 10.35
C TRP A 403 -21.79 40.49 10.57
N SER A 404 -22.33 41.24 11.52
CA SER A 404 -21.73 42.39 12.20
C SER A 404 -20.48 41.97 12.98
N ARG A 405 -19.61 42.96 13.20
CA ARG A 405 -18.27 42.80 13.80
C ARG A 405 -18.34 42.34 15.26
N THR A 406 -17.82 41.14 15.52
CA THR A 406 -17.09 40.78 16.75
C THR A 406 -16.22 39.57 16.44
N THR A 407 -14.92 39.68 16.67
CA THR A 407 -13.89 38.74 16.21
C THR A 407 -13.63 37.66 17.27
N THR A 408 -14.11 36.43 17.03
CA THR A 408 -13.90 35.25 17.89
C THR A 408 -13.44 34.10 17.00
N THR A 409 -12.38 33.39 17.39
CA THR A 409 -11.81 32.30 16.57
C THR A 409 -11.88 30.97 17.32
N ALA A 410 -12.57 29.97 16.74
CA ALA A 410 -12.78 28.64 17.32
C ALA A 410 -12.15 27.54 16.44
N ALA A 411 -11.44 26.59 17.05
CA ALA A 411 -11.05 25.33 16.39
C ALA A 411 -12.21 24.34 16.50
N THR A 412 -12.73 23.83 15.38
CA THR A 412 -13.95 22.99 15.34
C THR A 412 -13.61 21.59 14.84
N ALA A 413 -13.82 20.54 15.63
CA ALA A 413 -13.79 19.14 15.18
C ALA A 413 -15.22 18.60 15.06
N SER A 414 -15.64 18.06 13.91
CA SER A 414 -17.03 17.62 13.65
C SER A 414 -17.17 16.11 13.45
N TRP A 415 -18.19 15.46 14.05
CA TRP A 415 -18.42 14.00 13.96
C TRP A 415 -19.89 13.66 13.72
N SER A 416 -20.23 12.69 12.84
CA SER A 416 -21.61 12.38 12.43
C SER A 416 -22.34 11.33 13.28
N THR A 417 -23.65 11.48 13.49
CA THR A 417 -24.57 10.55 14.15
C THR A 417 -25.56 9.91 13.16
N SER A 418 -25.73 8.58 13.26
CA SER A 418 -26.76 7.81 12.55
C SER A 418 -27.62 7.04 13.55
N ARG A 419 -28.94 7.26 13.51
CA ARG A 419 -29.94 6.50 14.28
C ARG A 419 -30.33 5.20 13.55
N PRO A 420 -30.68 4.12 14.28
CA PRO A 420 -31.23 2.90 13.68
C PRO A 420 -32.68 3.12 13.25
N ARG A 421 -33.08 2.52 12.12
CA ARG A 421 -34.47 2.49 11.63
C ARG A 421 -35.33 1.70 12.61
N ALA A 422 -36.37 2.33 13.15
CA ALA A 422 -37.49 1.62 13.74
C ALA A 422 -38.37 1.08 12.61
N SER A 423 -38.67 -0.21 12.69
CA SER A 423 -39.63 -0.93 11.87
C SER A 423 -41.05 -0.38 12.05
N ARG A 424 -41.74 -0.14 10.94
CA ARG A 424 -43.20 -0.26 10.82
C ARG A 424 -43.50 -0.99 9.54
#